data_AF-A0AAJ2TFM7-F1
#
_entry.id   AF-A0AAJ2TFM7-F1
#
_cell.length_a   1.000
_cell.length_b   1.000
_cell.length_c   1.000
_cell.angle_alpha   90.00
_cell.angle_beta   90.00
_cell.angle_gamma   90.00
#
_symmetry.space_group_name_H-M   'P 1'
#
loop_
_entity.id
_entity.type
_entity.pdbx_description
1 polymer ?
#
loop_
_entity_poly.entity_id
_entity_poly.type
_entity_poly.pdbx_seq_one_letter_code
_entity_poly.pdbx_strand_id
1 'polypeptide(L)'
;MSVIQNMIQTYNLVYQVQKDYPLEIIVTTDLYHERLKLANTKCDQAIIKASKQELDDSLKLLVLPDEQDDHYYLLLHEDLFDETQQYGQAIAYEYTRLIDFADIKEKYGVANLRAAQFPDSACFLFLAEVRAWFRGFYLYYNLTSVENKAVLFSYLCGTVPEYESLLSFDLTAHMQALAEFYGQALAIGSYVNFDVSLPDYLKRHHVHELLKAVQDNINTISIFENYDAIHKAYEDFIQIKSKETAPHVHSHTCNHTHHDH
;
A
#
# COMPACT_ATOMS: atom_id res chain seq x y z
N MET A 1 27.26 -7.81 -10.95
CA MET A 1 26.25 -7.02 -10.23
C MET A 1 25.02 -7.89 -10.08
N SER A 2 24.48 -8.05 -8.88
CA SER A 2 23.32 -8.95 -8.68
C SER A 2 22.06 -8.36 -9.32
N VAL A 3 21.13 -9.22 -9.69
CA VAL A 3 19.80 -8.83 -10.22
C VAL A 3 19.09 -7.83 -9.30
N ILE A 4 19.24 -8.04 -7.99
CA ILE A 4 18.68 -7.20 -6.94
C ILE A 4 19.30 -5.80 -6.96
N GLN A 5 20.63 -5.70 -7.04
CA GLN A 5 21.33 -4.42 -7.13
C GLN A 5 20.95 -3.65 -8.39
N ASN A 6 20.80 -4.34 -9.54
CA ASN A 6 20.34 -3.72 -10.77
C ASN A 6 18.94 -3.12 -10.62
N MET A 7 18.03 -3.84 -9.95
CA MET A 7 16.67 -3.37 -9.71
C MET A 7 16.63 -2.11 -8.84
N ILE A 8 17.37 -2.09 -7.72
CA ILE A 8 17.44 -0.93 -6.83
C ILE A 8 18.08 0.27 -7.53
N GLN A 9 19.17 0.09 -8.27
CA GLN A 9 19.79 1.18 -9.02
C GLN A 9 18.86 1.74 -10.10
N THR A 10 18.12 0.87 -10.79
CA THR A 10 17.15 1.29 -11.80
C THR A 10 15.97 2.03 -11.16
N TYR A 11 15.47 1.53 -10.03
CA TYR A 11 14.46 2.20 -9.23
C TYR A 11 14.91 3.61 -8.83
N ASN A 12 16.11 3.74 -8.28
CA ASN A 12 16.66 5.03 -7.84
C ASN A 12 16.79 6.02 -9.00
N LEU A 13 17.17 5.54 -10.19
CA LEU A 13 17.24 6.36 -11.39
C LEU A 13 15.85 6.83 -11.87
N VAL A 14 14.87 5.92 -11.92
CA VAL A 14 13.51 6.22 -12.40
C VAL A 14 12.77 7.16 -11.46
N TYR A 15 12.84 6.92 -10.15
CA TYR A 15 12.12 7.70 -9.13
C TYR A 15 12.99 8.75 -8.44
N GLN A 16 14.20 9.01 -8.96
CA GLN A 16 15.12 10.04 -8.50
C GLN A 16 15.44 9.98 -7.00
N VAL A 17 15.59 8.77 -6.46
CA VAL A 17 15.93 8.55 -5.06
C VAL A 17 17.41 8.89 -4.86
N GLN A 18 17.67 9.94 -4.07
CA GLN A 18 19.04 10.44 -3.83
C GLN A 18 19.62 9.94 -2.51
N LYS A 19 18.77 9.61 -1.55
CA LYS A 19 19.18 9.17 -0.22
C LYS A 19 19.50 7.68 -0.25
N ASP A 20 20.59 7.31 0.40
CA ASP A 20 20.92 5.91 0.65
C ASP A 20 20.24 5.43 1.94
N TYR A 21 19.75 4.20 1.92
CA TYR A 21 19.07 3.58 3.05
C TYR A 21 19.82 2.31 3.44
N PRO A 22 20.03 2.04 4.75
CA PRO A 22 20.76 0.86 5.23
C PRO A 22 19.91 -0.39 5.02
N LEU A 23 19.86 -0.89 3.79
CA LEU A 23 19.10 -2.07 3.37
C LEU A 23 20.01 -3.29 3.22
N GLU A 24 19.70 -4.34 3.96
CA GLU A 24 20.26 -5.67 3.75
C GLU A 24 19.21 -6.59 3.11
N ILE A 25 19.65 -7.47 2.21
CA ILE A 25 18.75 -8.33 1.44
C ILE A 25 19.16 -9.77 1.65
N ILE A 26 18.21 -10.58 2.14
CA ILE A 26 18.43 -11.97 2.51
C ILE A 26 17.52 -12.83 1.66
N VAL A 27 18.12 -13.68 0.82
CA VAL A 27 17.39 -14.71 0.08
C VAL A 27 17.40 -16.00 0.91
N THR A 28 16.23 -16.58 1.14
CA THR A 28 16.04 -17.72 2.05
C THR A 28 14.95 -18.66 1.55
N THR A 29 14.90 -19.87 2.10
CA THR A 29 13.77 -20.81 1.94
C THR A 29 12.83 -20.79 3.15
N ASP A 30 13.13 -19.96 4.16
CA ASP A 30 12.40 -19.93 5.43
C ASP A 30 12.38 -18.49 5.97
N LEU A 31 11.35 -17.74 5.57
CA LEU A 31 11.16 -16.36 6.00
C LEU A 31 10.90 -16.27 7.50
N TYR A 32 10.19 -17.25 8.06
CA TYR A 32 9.87 -17.30 9.48
C TYR A 32 11.14 -17.37 10.34
N HIS A 33 12.07 -18.26 9.98
CA HIS A 33 13.30 -18.43 10.73
C HIS A 33 14.23 -17.22 10.60
N GLU A 34 14.36 -16.63 9.41
CA GLU A 34 15.14 -15.39 9.25
C GLU A 34 14.50 -14.23 10.03
N ARG A 35 13.18 -14.08 9.98
CA ARG A 35 12.49 -13.03 10.74
C ARG A 35 12.67 -13.19 12.25
N LEU A 36 12.69 -14.43 12.75
CA LEU A 36 12.96 -14.74 14.17
C LEU A 36 14.37 -14.35 14.62
N LYS A 37 15.39 -14.52 13.77
CA LYS A 37 16.78 -14.12 14.08
C LYS A 37 16.90 -12.62 14.28
N LEU A 38 16.14 -11.85 13.51
CA LEU A 38 16.11 -10.39 13.57
C LEU A 38 15.33 -9.85 14.79
N ALA A 39 14.75 -10.72 15.62
CA ALA A 39 13.90 -10.31 16.73
C ALA A 39 14.71 -9.96 17.98
N ASN A 40 14.72 -8.67 18.35
CA ASN A 40 15.53 -8.13 19.43
C ASN A 40 14.85 -8.14 20.80
N THR A 41 13.53 -8.38 20.86
CA THR A 41 12.76 -8.40 22.12
C THR A 41 11.88 -9.63 22.23
N LYS A 42 11.53 -10.02 23.48
CA LYS A 42 10.59 -11.13 23.71
C LYS A 42 9.19 -10.86 23.15
N CYS A 43 8.77 -9.59 23.12
CA CYS A 43 7.50 -9.19 22.54
C CYS A 43 7.51 -9.38 21.03
N ASP A 44 8.57 -8.91 20.35
CA ASP A 44 8.77 -9.11 18.91
C ASP A 44 8.81 -10.61 18.56
N GLN A 45 9.56 -11.41 19.34
CA GLN A 45 9.59 -12.86 19.17
C GLN A 45 8.21 -13.53 19.33
N ALA A 46 7.38 -13.05 20.25
CA ALA A 46 6.04 -13.58 20.45
C ALA A 46 5.12 -13.25 19.27
N ILE A 47 5.20 -12.03 18.73
CA ILE A 47 4.45 -11.58 17.55
C ILE A 47 4.84 -12.45 16.34
N ILE A 48 6.14 -12.63 16.08
CA ILE A 48 6.63 -13.43 14.95
C ILE A 48 6.19 -14.89 15.06
N LYS A 49 6.26 -15.47 16.28
CA LYS A 49 5.76 -16.83 16.53
C LYS A 49 4.26 -16.97 16.26
N ALA A 50 3.48 -15.93 16.57
CA ALA A 50 2.05 -15.92 16.29
C ALA A 50 1.76 -15.80 14.79
N SER A 51 2.60 -15.10 14.02
CA SER A 51 2.48 -14.94 12.57
C SER A 51 3.17 -16.03 11.75
N LYS A 52 3.47 -17.19 12.34
CA LYS A 52 4.22 -18.26 11.64
C LYS A 52 3.57 -18.65 10.29
N GLN A 53 2.27 -18.96 10.30
CA GLN A 53 1.59 -19.42 9.09
C GLN A 53 1.62 -18.36 7.98
N GLU A 54 1.38 -17.09 8.34
CA GLU A 54 1.45 -15.97 7.39
C GLU A 54 2.84 -15.83 6.77
N LEU A 55 3.90 -16.03 7.57
CA LEU A 55 5.28 -15.98 7.10
C LEU A 55 5.66 -17.20 6.25
N ASP A 56 5.14 -18.38 6.58
CA ASP A 56 5.33 -19.60 5.80
C ASP A 56 4.62 -19.50 4.42
N ASP A 57 3.49 -18.79 4.34
CA ASP A 57 2.73 -18.56 3.10
C ASP A 57 3.24 -17.33 2.30
N SER A 58 4.20 -16.58 2.83
CA SER A 58 4.72 -15.35 2.23
C SER A 58 5.96 -15.59 1.39
N LEU A 59 6.06 -14.91 0.24
CA LEU A 59 7.25 -14.94 -0.61
C LEU A 59 8.24 -13.79 -0.34
N LYS A 60 7.81 -12.75 0.38
CA LYS A 60 8.62 -11.57 0.67
C LYS A 60 8.21 -10.94 1.99
N LEU A 61 9.15 -10.28 2.66
CA LEU A 61 8.88 -9.48 3.86
C LEU A 61 9.89 -8.33 3.98
N LEU A 62 9.40 -7.11 4.09
CA LEU A 62 10.18 -5.98 4.57
C LEU A 62 10.15 -5.94 6.10
N VAL A 63 11.32 -6.05 6.73
CA VAL A 63 11.52 -5.88 8.16
C VAL A 63 12.05 -4.48 8.42
N LEU A 64 11.29 -3.70 9.20
CA LEU A 64 11.62 -2.33 9.57
C LEU A 64 12.66 -2.28 10.70
N PRO A 65 13.42 -1.18 10.87
CA PRO A 65 14.35 -1.03 11.97
C PRO A 65 13.65 -0.93 13.34
N ASP A 66 14.41 -1.24 14.39
CA ASP A 66 14.01 -1.03 15.78
C ASP A 66 15.02 -0.16 16.56
N GLU A 67 14.91 -0.12 17.90
CA GLU A 67 15.80 0.70 18.73
C GLU A 67 17.24 0.17 18.79
N GLN A 68 17.44 -1.11 18.49
CA GLN A 68 18.73 -1.81 18.62
C GLN A 68 19.42 -1.99 17.27
N ASP A 69 18.64 -1.94 16.18
CA ASP A 69 19.11 -2.14 14.82
C ASP A 69 18.43 -1.16 13.86
N ASP A 70 19.23 -0.29 13.24
CA ASP A 70 18.77 0.74 12.33
C ASP A 70 18.68 0.29 10.86
N HIS A 71 18.95 -0.98 10.58
CA HIS A 71 18.84 -1.56 9.24
C HIS A 71 17.40 -1.92 8.88
N TYR A 72 17.13 -1.80 7.59
CA TYR A 72 16.00 -2.44 6.93
C TYR A 72 16.47 -3.78 6.39
N TYR A 73 15.64 -4.82 6.51
CA TYR A 73 15.90 -6.11 5.89
C TYR A 73 14.81 -6.45 4.91
N LEU A 74 15.16 -6.78 3.67
CA LEU A 74 14.25 -7.37 2.72
C LEU A 74 14.51 -8.88 2.65
N LEU A 75 13.61 -9.66 3.23
CA LEU A 75 13.63 -11.12 3.18
C LEU A 75 12.87 -11.56 1.93
N LEU A 76 13.50 -12.37 1.08
CA LEU A 76 12.93 -12.88 -0.16
C LEU A 76 13.00 -14.40 -0.16
N HIS A 77 11.87 -15.05 -0.45
CA HIS A 77 11.85 -16.48 -0.68
C HIS A 77 12.54 -16.80 -2.02
N GLU A 78 13.29 -17.89 -2.10
CA GLU A 78 14.02 -18.26 -3.32
C GLU A 78 13.09 -18.52 -4.52
N ASP A 79 11.88 -19.03 -4.28
CA ASP A 79 10.86 -19.26 -5.30
C ASP A 79 10.52 -18.01 -6.15
N LEU A 80 10.71 -16.79 -5.60
CA LEU A 80 10.52 -15.55 -6.37
C LEU A 80 11.44 -15.44 -7.59
N PHE A 81 12.57 -16.14 -7.56
CA PHE A 81 13.59 -16.13 -8.60
C PHE A 81 13.39 -17.26 -9.62
N ASP A 82 12.63 -18.29 -9.24
CA ASP A 82 12.27 -19.40 -10.12
C ASP A 82 11.07 -19.05 -11.02
N GLU A 83 10.17 -18.18 -10.54
CA GLU A 83 9.04 -17.67 -11.33
C GLU A 83 9.39 -16.40 -12.13
N THR A 84 8.98 -16.40 -13.40
CA THR A 84 9.17 -15.33 -14.41
C THR A 84 9.14 -13.90 -13.86
N GLN A 85 10.31 -13.27 -13.68
CA GLN A 85 10.51 -11.83 -13.41
C GLN A 85 9.70 -11.21 -12.25
N GLN A 86 8.98 -12.00 -11.46
CA GLN A 86 8.13 -11.52 -10.34
C GLN A 86 8.97 -10.89 -9.23
N TYR A 87 10.20 -11.38 -9.02
CA TYR A 87 11.16 -10.77 -8.10
C TYR A 87 11.36 -9.28 -8.37
N GLY A 88 11.30 -8.83 -9.64
CA GLY A 88 11.58 -7.44 -10.00
C GLY A 88 10.50 -6.50 -9.47
N GLN A 89 9.24 -6.90 -9.63
CA GLN A 89 8.10 -6.22 -9.05
C GLN A 89 8.15 -6.28 -7.51
N ALA A 90 8.45 -7.44 -6.93
CA ALA A 90 8.50 -7.63 -5.48
C ALA A 90 9.54 -6.72 -4.80
N ILE A 91 10.75 -6.64 -5.37
CA ILE A 91 11.82 -5.77 -4.86
C ILE A 91 11.42 -4.30 -5.00
N ALA A 92 10.92 -3.87 -6.16
CA ALA A 92 10.51 -2.48 -6.37
C ALA A 92 9.35 -2.06 -5.45
N TYR A 93 8.41 -2.97 -5.21
CA TYR A 93 7.31 -2.78 -4.27
C TYR A 93 7.83 -2.57 -2.84
N GLU A 94 8.64 -3.49 -2.29
CA GLU A 94 9.12 -3.37 -0.91
C GLU A 94 10.11 -2.22 -0.73
N TYR A 95 10.91 -1.92 -1.77
CA TYR A 95 11.82 -0.79 -1.73
C TYR A 95 11.08 0.56 -1.70
N THR A 96 9.92 0.66 -2.35
CA THR A 96 9.04 1.83 -2.21
C THR A 96 8.56 1.98 -0.76
N ARG A 97 8.10 0.88 -0.14
CA ARG A 97 7.62 0.89 1.24
C ARG A 97 8.75 1.28 2.20
N LEU A 98 9.95 0.75 2.00
CA LEU A 98 11.13 1.12 2.78
C LEU A 98 11.36 2.63 2.78
N ILE A 99 11.31 3.27 1.62
CA ILE A 99 11.47 4.73 1.49
C ILE A 99 10.37 5.46 2.27
N ASP A 100 9.12 5.08 2.04
CA ASP A 100 7.97 5.72 2.68
C ASP A 100 8.01 5.52 4.23
N PHE A 101 8.45 4.36 4.73
CA PHE A 101 8.65 4.11 6.17
C PHE A 101 9.87 4.85 6.72
N ALA A 102 10.92 5.07 5.93
CA ALA A 102 12.07 5.86 6.36
C ALA A 102 11.69 7.34 6.55
N ASP A 103 10.77 7.86 5.74
CA ASP A 103 10.23 9.20 5.91
C ASP A 103 9.49 9.34 7.27
N ILE A 104 8.87 8.28 7.82
CA ILE A 104 8.24 8.31 9.15
C ILE A 104 9.28 8.60 10.23
N LYS A 105 10.43 7.92 10.17
CA LYS A 105 11.52 8.11 11.14
C LYS A 105 11.99 9.56 11.15
N GLU A 106 12.05 10.20 9.99
CA GLU A 106 12.42 11.61 9.87
C GLU A 106 11.32 12.55 10.40
N LYS A 107 10.07 12.34 9.98
CA LYS A 107 8.95 13.24 10.33
C LYS A 107 8.57 13.16 11.81
N TYR A 108 8.47 11.95 12.35
CA TYR A 108 7.95 11.69 13.69
C TYR A 108 9.03 11.33 14.72
N GLY A 109 10.30 11.16 14.31
CA GLY A 109 11.40 10.84 15.23
C GLY A 109 11.29 9.46 15.87
N VAL A 110 10.60 8.51 15.21
CA VAL A 110 10.35 7.18 15.77
C VAL A 110 11.54 6.25 15.51
N ALA A 111 12.24 5.85 16.58
CA ALA A 111 13.35 4.90 16.47
C ALA A 111 12.89 3.48 16.17
N ASN A 112 11.81 3.03 16.82
CA ASN A 112 11.26 1.69 16.65
C ASN A 112 10.10 1.66 15.65
N LEU A 113 10.40 1.44 14.37
CA LEU A 113 9.36 1.37 13.34
C LEU A 113 8.53 0.08 13.39
N ARG A 114 9.04 -1.00 14.02
CA ARG A 114 8.28 -2.26 14.20
C ARG A 114 7.13 -2.14 15.19
N ALA A 115 7.28 -1.28 16.20
CA ALA A 115 6.27 -1.06 17.24
C ALA A 115 5.64 0.34 17.18
N ALA A 116 5.95 1.11 16.13
CA ALA A 116 5.51 2.49 16.00
C ALA A 116 3.99 2.61 15.97
N GLN A 117 3.49 3.57 16.75
CA GLN A 117 2.18 4.19 16.52
C GLN A 117 2.42 5.67 16.27
N PHE A 118 1.82 6.20 15.22
CA PHE A 118 1.94 7.61 14.86
C PHE A 118 0.58 8.14 14.41
N PRO A 119 0.34 9.47 14.51
CA PRO A 119 -0.88 10.08 14.01
C PRO A 119 -1.10 9.72 12.54
N ASP A 120 -2.35 9.52 12.14
CA ASP A 120 -2.75 9.35 10.74
C ASP A 120 -2.21 8.04 10.11
N SER A 121 -1.82 7.07 10.93
CA SER A 121 -1.23 5.79 10.49
C SER A 121 -2.08 5.06 9.45
N ALA A 122 -3.40 5.11 9.56
CA ALA A 122 -4.30 4.50 8.59
C ALA A 122 -4.19 5.14 7.19
N CYS A 123 -4.14 6.49 7.13
CA CYS A 123 -3.95 7.20 5.86
C CYS A 123 -2.55 6.96 5.29
N PHE A 124 -1.51 6.94 6.14
CA PHE A 124 -0.16 6.60 5.71
C PHE A 124 -0.10 5.20 5.11
N LEU A 125 -0.63 4.19 5.81
CA LEU A 125 -0.60 2.81 5.34
C LEU A 125 -1.33 2.65 4.01
N PHE A 126 -2.49 3.30 3.87
CA PHE A 126 -3.22 3.34 2.61
C PHE A 126 -2.37 3.95 1.48
N LEU A 127 -1.80 5.14 1.68
CA LEU A 127 -1.02 5.83 0.66
C LEU A 127 0.27 5.09 0.30
N ALA A 128 0.99 4.56 1.30
CA ALA A 128 2.20 3.76 1.11
C ALA A 128 1.91 2.50 0.28
N GLU A 129 0.76 1.86 0.52
CA GLU A 129 0.32 0.70 -0.24
C GLU A 129 0.04 1.09 -1.70
N VAL A 130 -0.77 2.13 -1.95
CA VAL A 130 -1.03 2.61 -3.33
C VAL A 130 0.28 2.93 -4.06
N ARG A 131 1.20 3.64 -3.39
CA ARG A 131 2.52 4.00 -3.96
C ARG A 131 3.35 2.77 -4.29
N ALA A 132 3.41 1.79 -3.41
CA ALA A 132 4.18 0.56 -3.61
C ALA A 132 3.65 -0.26 -4.79
N TRP A 133 2.32 -0.42 -4.90
CA TRP A 133 1.69 -1.05 -6.06
C TRP A 133 1.97 -0.27 -7.33
N PHE A 134 1.72 1.05 -7.31
CA PHE A 134 1.94 1.90 -8.46
C PHE A 134 3.38 1.82 -8.96
N ARG A 135 4.37 2.08 -8.11
CA ARG A 135 5.78 2.14 -8.50
C ARG A 135 6.35 0.78 -8.85
N GLY A 136 5.97 -0.25 -8.10
CA GLY A 136 6.40 -1.63 -8.33
C GLY A 136 5.94 -2.15 -9.68
N PHE A 137 4.64 -2.02 -9.98
CA PHE A 137 4.08 -2.45 -11.26
C PHE A 137 4.51 -1.57 -12.42
N TYR A 138 4.54 -0.24 -12.25
CA TYR A 138 4.98 0.64 -13.32
C TYR A 138 6.41 0.32 -13.76
N LEU A 139 7.32 0.12 -12.81
CA LEU A 139 8.69 -0.27 -13.12
C LEU A 139 8.75 -1.65 -13.78
N TYR A 140 8.03 -2.63 -13.22
CA TYR A 140 7.93 -3.97 -13.77
C TYR A 140 7.46 -3.96 -15.23
N TYR A 141 6.37 -3.27 -15.57
CA TYR A 141 5.85 -3.22 -16.93
C TYR A 141 6.83 -2.58 -17.92
N ASN A 142 7.54 -1.53 -17.49
CA ASN A 142 8.56 -0.88 -18.33
C ASN A 142 9.82 -1.75 -18.53
N LEU A 143 10.22 -2.54 -17.53
CA LEU A 143 11.41 -3.39 -17.60
C LEU A 143 11.18 -4.70 -18.36
N THR A 144 9.97 -5.23 -18.26
CA THR A 144 9.60 -6.51 -18.89
C THR A 144 9.16 -6.35 -20.35
N SER A 145 9.13 -5.11 -20.86
CA SER A 145 8.76 -4.75 -22.25
C SER A 145 7.57 -5.59 -22.74
N VAL A 146 6.45 -5.54 -22.01
CA VAL A 146 5.25 -6.26 -22.42
C VAL A 146 4.77 -5.59 -23.71
N GLU A 147 5.19 -6.13 -24.86
CA GLU A 147 4.84 -5.68 -26.22
C GLU A 147 3.33 -5.74 -26.49
N ASN A 148 2.57 -6.25 -25.51
CA ASN A 148 1.13 -6.42 -25.60
C ASN A 148 0.43 -5.58 -24.53
N LYS A 149 0.44 -4.25 -24.70
CA LYS A 149 -0.35 -3.30 -23.89
C LYS A 149 -1.83 -3.74 -23.75
N ALA A 150 -2.38 -4.40 -24.77
CA ALA A 150 -3.72 -4.98 -24.74
C ALA A 150 -3.88 -6.10 -23.70
N VAL A 151 -2.85 -6.95 -23.50
CA VAL A 151 -2.87 -8.02 -22.49
C VAL A 151 -2.88 -7.46 -21.08
N LEU A 152 -2.11 -6.40 -20.80
CA LEU A 152 -2.14 -5.75 -19.48
C LEU A 152 -3.49 -5.08 -19.21
N PHE A 153 -4.09 -4.44 -20.21
CA PHE A 153 -5.44 -3.91 -20.09
C PHE A 153 -6.47 -5.02 -19.84
N SER A 154 -6.40 -6.13 -20.60
CA SER A 154 -7.26 -7.30 -20.37
C SER A 154 -7.04 -7.93 -19.00
N TYR A 155 -5.81 -7.96 -18.50
CA TYR A 155 -5.48 -8.43 -17.16
C TYR A 155 -6.17 -7.58 -16.10
N LEU A 156 -6.08 -6.24 -16.19
CA LEU A 156 -6.81 -5.35 -15.29
C LEU A 156 -8.32 -5.62 -15.35
N CYS A 157 -8.91 -5.69 -16.55
CA CYS A 157 -10.32 -6.03 -16.70
C CYS A 157 -10.67 -7.40 -16.09
N GLY A 158 -9.75 -8.36 -16.08
CA GLY A 158 -9.90 -9.67 -15.45
C GLY A 158 -9.80 -9.63 -13.92
N THR A 159 -9.01 -8.71 -13.35
CA THR A 159 -8.94 -8.48 -11.89
C THR A 159 -10.13 -7.70 -11.34
N VAL A 160 -10.81 -6.89 -12.18
CA VAL A 160 -11.98 -6.10 -11.75
C VAL A 160 -13.06 -6.96 -11.08
N PRO A 161 -13.48 -8.13 -11.60
CA PRO A 161 -14.41 -9.03 -10.91
C PRO A 161 -13.96 -9.49 -9.51
N GLU A 162 -12.66 -9.78 -9.34
CA GLU A 162 -12.10 -10.22 -8.05
C GLU A 162 -12.23 -9.08 -7.02
N TYR A 163 -11.85 -7.87 -7.42
CA TYR A 163 -12.00 -6.69 -6.61
C TYR A 163 -13.44 -6.22 -6.46
N GLU A 164 -14.32 -6.41 -7.45
CA GLU A 164 -15.73 -6.02 -7.37
C GLU A 164 -16.42 -6.68 -6.17
N SER A 165 -16.11 -7.93 -5.87
CA SER A 165 -16.65 -8.63 -4.71
C SER A 165 -16.26 -8.03 -3.35
N LEU A 166 -15.23 -7.17 -3.30
CA LEU A 166 -14.76 -6.49 -2.09
C LEU A 166 -15.09 -4.99 -2.13
N LEU A 167 -14.91 -4.37 -3.30
CA LEU A 167 -15.06 -2.94 -3.54
C LEU A 167 -16.51 -2.50 -3.79
N SER A 168 -17.41 -3.44 -4.08
CA SER A 168 -18.86 -3.17 -4.13
C SER A 168 -19.50 -3.07 -2.74
N PHE A 169 -18.76 -3.43 -1.68
CA PHE A 169 -19.18 -3.41 -0.29
C PHE A 169 -18.55 -2.22 0.45
N ASP A 170 -18.46 -2.30 1.78
CA ASP A 170 -17.92 -1.26 2.63
C ASP A 170 -16.42 -1.03 2.35
N LEU A 171 -16.12 -0.07 1.49
CA LEU A 171 -14.74 0.32 1.14
C LEU A 171 -13.90 0.67 2.36
N THR A 172 -14.51 1.23 3.43
CA THR A 172 -13.77 1.58 4.66
C THR A 172 -13.26 0.34 5.41
N ALA A 173 -13.90 -0.82 5.23
CA ALA A 173 -13.45 -2.10 5.75
C ALA A 173 -12.44 -2.81 4.83
N HIS A 174 -12.31 -2.35 3.58
CA HIS A 174 -11.49 -2.97 2.53
C HIS A 174 -10.45 -1.99 1.96
N MET A 175 -9.94 -1.08 2.79
CA MET A 175 -8.98 -0.05 2.37
C MET A 175 -7.69 -0.62 1.78
N GLN A 176 -7.23 -1.78 2.26
CA GLN A 176 -6.09 -2.47 1.68
C GLN A 176 -6.39 -2.91 0.25
N ALA A 177 -7.46 -3.68 0.02
CA ALA A 177 -7.84 -4.12 -1.32
C ALA A 177 -8.08 -2.94 -2.28
N LEU A 178 -8.65 -1.83 -1.78
CA LEU A 178 -8.79 -0.60 -2.55
C LEU A 178 -7.43 -0.01 -2.94
N ALA A 179 -6.46 0.00 -2.03
CA ALA A 179 -5.13 0.52 -2.28
C ALA A 179 -4.38 -0.30 -3.34
N GLU A 180 -4.44 -1.64 -3.22
CA GLU A 180 -3.83 -2.59 -4.16
C GLU A 180 -4.40 -2.38 -5.57
N PHE A 181 -5.73 -2.40 -5.69
CA PHE A 181 -6.44 -2.17 -6.95
C PHE A 181 -6.08 -0.83 -7.57
N TYR A 182 -6.15 0.25 -6.76
CA TYR A 182 -5.95 1.59 -7.29
C TYR A 182 -4.51 1.85 -7.71
N GLY A 183 -3.52 1.37 -6.95
CA GLY A 183 -2.11 1.46 -7.32
C GLY A 183 -1.82 0.72 -8.63
N GLN A 184 -2.38 -0.48 -8.80
CA GLN A 184 -2.25 -1.23 -10.04
C GLN A 184 -2.94 -0.54 -11.23
N ALA A 185 -4.15 -0.01 -11.03
CA ALA A 185 -4.87 0.73 -12.06
C ALA A 185 -4.09 1.97 -12.53
N LEU A 186 -3.51 2.73 -11.61
CA LEU A 186 -2.65 3.88 -11.92
C LEU A 186 -1.39 3.47 -12.71
N ALA A 187 -0.76 2.34 -12.35
CA ALA A 187 0.43 1.84 -13.04
C ALA A 187 0.13 1.47 -14.49
N ILE A 188 -0.98 0.75 -14.71
CA ILE A 188 -1.44 0.35 -16.05
C ILE A 188 -1.83 1.57 -16.88
N GLY A 189 -2.60 2.51 -16.30
CA GLY A 189 -2.97 3.75 -16.99
C GLY A 189 -1.74 4.54 -17.45
N SER A 190 -0.73 4.65 -16.57
CA SER A 190 0.53 5.32 -16.87
C SER A 190 1.37 4.59 -17.92
N TYR A 191 1.40 3.26 -17.92
CA TYR A 191 2.17 2.46 -18.88
C TYR A 191 1.52 2.41 -20.28
N VAL A 192 0.20 2.20 -20.32
CA VAL A 192 -0.55 2.12 -21.59
C VAL A 192 -0.72 3.52 -22.21
N ASN A 193 -0.58 4.59 -21.41
CA ASN A 193 -0.91 5.97 -21.75
C ASN A 193 -2.38 6.11 -22.17
N PHE A 194 -3.26 5.53 -21.35
CA PHE A 194 -4.71 5.52 -21.53
C PHE A 194 -5.39 5.82 -20.20
N ASP A 195 -6.41 6.67 -20.23
CA ASP A 195 -7.24 6.92 -19.06
C ASP A 195 -8.07 5.67 -18.76
N VAL A 196 -7.53 4.82 -17.88
CA VAL A 196 -8.27 3.70 -17.31
C VAL A 196 -9.37 4.29 -16.46
N SER A 197 -10.58 4.29 -17.01
CA SER A 197 -11.75 4.74 -16.26
C SER A 197 -11.98 3.83 -15.06
N LEU A 198 -12.01 4.40 -13.86
CA LEU A 198 -12.46 3.68 -12.68
C LEU A 198 -13.87 3.10 -12.92
N PRO A 199 -14.18 1.92 -12.34
CA PRO A 199 -15.54 1.42 -12.32
C PRO A 199 -16.54 2.49 -11.83
N ASP A 200 -17.72 2.51 -12.44
CA ASP A 200 -18.72 3.58 -12.21
C ASP A 200 -19.13 3.71 -10.75
N TYR A 201 -19.13 2.60 -9.99
CA TYR A 201 -19.42 2.60 -8.57
C TYR A 201 -18.35 3.35 -7.77
N LEU A 202 -17.06 3.27 -8.12
CA LEU A 202 -16.00 4.06 -7.48
C LEU A 202 -16.04 5.54 -7.91
N LYS A 203 -16.40 5.82 -9.17
CA LYS A 203 -16.52 7.21 -9.67
C LYS A 203 -17.63 8.01 -8.97
N ARG A 204 -18.73 7.33 -8.60
CA ARG A 204 -19.89 7.96 -7.97
C ARG A 204 -19.86 7.89 -6.45
N HIS A 205 -18.92 7.13 -5.88
CA HIS A 205 -18.73 7.02 -4.44
C HIS A 205 -17.90 8.20 -3.91
N HIS A 206 -18.12 8.56 -2.65
CA HIS A 206 -17.36 9.59 -1.93
C HIS A 206 -15.84 9.34 -1.86
N VAL A 207 -15.40 8.12 -2.20
CA VAL A 207 -13.99 7.76 -2.25
C VAL A 207 -13.26 8.47 -3.41
N HIS A 208 -14.00 8.93 -4.43
CA HIS A 208 -13.41 9.55 -5.62
C HIS A 208 -12.49 10.74 -5.30
N GLU A 209 -12.86 11.59 -4.34
CA GLU A 209 -12.03 12.74 -3.94
C GLU A 209 -10.69 12.30 -3.31
N LEU A 210 -10.72 11.25 -2.48
CA LEU A 210 -9.50 10.64 -1.94
C LEU A 210 -8.64 10.06 -3.06
N LEU A 211 -9.23 9.26 -3.95
CA LEU A 211 -8.51 8.63 -5.06
C LEU A 211 -7.85 9.69 -5.97
N LYS A 212 -8.59 10.76 -6.30
CA LYS A 212 -8.07 11.88 -7.07
C LYS A 212 -6.90 12.58 -6.37
N ALA A 213 -7.03 12.90 -5.09
CA ALA A 213 -5.94 13.50 -4.32
C ALA A 213 -4.69 12.61 -4.30
N VAL A 214 -4.86 11.29 -4.23
CA VAL A 214 -3.75 10.33 -4.33
C VAL A 214 -3.12 10.33 -5.72
N GLN A 215 -3.92 10.26 -6.79
CA GLN A 215 -3.41 10.29 -8.17
C GLN A 215 -2.57 11.53 -8.47
N ASP A 216 -3.03 12.70 -8.03
CA ASP A 216 -2.32 13.97 -8.24
C ASP A 216 -0.95 14.00 -7.53
N ASN A 217 -0.71 13.11 -6.55
CA ASN A 217 0.48 13.09 -5.71
C ASN A 217 1.22 11.74 -5.74
N ILE A 218 0.84 10.77 -6.57
CA ILE A 218 1.39 9.41 -6.52
C ILE A 218 2.90 9.34 -6.85
N ASN A 219 3.38 10.33 -7.62
CA ASN A 219 4.76 10.44 -8.08
C ASN A 219 5.65 11.38 -7.23
N THR A 220 5.13 11.96 -6.15
CA THR A 220 5.94 12.83 -5.28
C THR A 220 7.12 12.07 -4.68
N ILE A 221 8.25 12.76 -4.46
CA ILE A 221 9.48 12.09 -3.98
C ILE A 221 9.23 11.50 -2.60
N SER A 222 8.81 12.32 -1.64
CA SER A 222 8.45 11.88 -0.29
C SER A 222 6.96 11.62 -0.17
N ILE A 223 6.57 10.63 0.65
CA ILE A 223 5.17 10.34 0.93
C ILE A 223 4.47 11.48 1.70
N PHE A 224 5.23 12.34 2.39
CA PHE A 224 4.69 13.46 3.14
C PHE A 224 4.47 14.73 2.32
N GLU A 225 4.87 14.73 1.04
CA GLU A 225 4.57 15.85 0.15
C GLU A 225 3.06 15.92 -0.12
N ASN A 226 2.45 17.07 0.17
CA ASN A 226 0.99 17.30 0.10
C ASN A 226 0.13 16.35 0.97
N TYR A 227 0.75 15.69 1.96
CA TYR A 227 0.07 14.69 2.79
C TYR A 227 -1.11 15.24 3.58
N ASP A 228 -1.05 16.49 4.05
CA ASP A 228 -2.17 17.09 4.79
C ASP A 228 -3.46 17.17 3.95
N ALA A 229 -3.33 17.41 2.64
CA ALA A 229 -4.47 17.46 1.73
C ALA A 229 -5.04 16.05 1.49
N ILE A 230 -4.18 15.06 1.30
CA ILE A 230 -4.56 13.65 1.14
C ILE A 230 -5.21 13.13 2.43
N HIS A 231 -4.61 13.42 3.58
CA HIS A 231 -5.10 13.03 4.88
C HIS A 231 -6.49 13.63 5.17
N LYS A 232 -6.70 14.90 4.82
CA LYS A 232 -8.03 15.51 4.90
C LYS A 232 -9.06 14.78 4.04
N ALA A 233 -8.71 14.46 2.78
CA ALA A 233 -9.62 13.72 1.90
C ALA A 233 -9.91 12.30 2.42
N TYR A 234 -8.93 11.67 3.06
CA TYR A 234 -9.06 10.38 3.72
C TYR A 234 -10.03 10.45 4.90
N GLU A 235 -9.83 11.40 5.82
CA GLU A 235 -10.71 11.66 6.96
C GLU A 235 -12.14 11.98 6.52
N ASP A 236 -12.31 12.86 5.52
CA ASP A 236 -13.62 13.21 4.98
C ASP A 236 -14.34 11.96 4.44
N PHE A 237 -13.63 11.08 3.73
CA PHE A 237 -14.18 9.82 3.23
C PHE A 237 -14.66 8.89 4.36
N ILE A 238 -13.83 8.69 5.40
CA ILE A 238 -14.18 7.87 6.56
C ILE A 238 -15.38 8.46 7.32
N GLN A 239 -15.40 9.78 7.51
CA GLN A 239 -16.45 10.49 8.25
C GLN A 239 -17.79 10.53 7.50
N ILE A 240 -17.80 10.79 6.19
CA ILE A 240 -19.03 10.79 5.38
C ILE A 240 -19.72 9.42 5.49
N LYS A 241 -18.96 8.33 5.35
CA LYS A 241 -19.49 6.98 5.51
C LYS A 241 -20.04 6.73 6.92
N SER A 242 -19.32 7.16 7.97
CA SER A 242 -19.79 6.96 9.35
C SER A 242 -21.19 7.55 9.60
N LYS A 243 -21.54 8.65 8.92
CA LYS A 243 -22.84 9.31 9.00
C LYS A 243 -23.93 8.57 8.20
N GLU A 244 -23.57 7.91 7.09
CA GLU A 244 -24.49 7.10 6.29
C GLU A 244 -24.84 5.77 6.96
N THR A 245 -23.91 5.22 7.76
CA THR A 245 -24.16 4.00 8.56
C THR A 245 -24.78 4.24 9.93
N ALA A 246 -24.97 5.49 10.34
CA ALA A 246 -25.63 5.81 11.61
C ALA A 246 -27.14 5.49 11.49
N PRO A 247 -27.75 4.77 12.45
CA PRO A 247 -29.19 4.56 12.42
C PRO A 247 -29.89 5.92 12.44
N HIS A 248 -30.66 6.22 11.40
CA HIS A 248 -31.54 7.38 11.39
C HIS A 248 -32.57 7.20 12.50
N VAL A 249 -32.29 7.78 13.67
CA VAL A 249 -33.31 7.97 14.70
C VAL A 249 -34.23 9.07 14.18
N HIS A 250 -35.29 8.70 13.47
CA HIS A 250 -36.41 9.60 13.25
C HIS A 250 -37.00 9.94 14.62
N SER A 251 -36.61 11.08 15.19
CA SER A 251 -37.34 11.67 16.30
C SER A 251 -38.67 12.23 15.74
N HIS A 252 -39.66 11.36 15.58
CA HIS A 252 -41.04 11.79 15.38
C HIS A 252 -41.56 12.37 16.70
N THR A 253 -41.18 13.60 17.03
CA THR A 253 -42.03 14.45 17.86
C THR A 253 -43.14 15.00 16.97
N CYS A 254 -44.19 14.21 16.77
CA CYS A 254 -45.47 14.73 16.30
C CYS A 254 -46.02 15.67 17.37
N ASN A 255 -45.84 16.98 17.18
CA ASN A 255 -46.63 17.99 17.88
C ASN A 255 -48.06 17.94 17.34
N HIS A 256 -48.90 17.10 17.92
CA HIS A 256 -50.34 17.27 17.85
C HIS A 256 -50.80 18.05 19.07
N THR A 257 -50.97 19.36 18.90
CA THR A 257 -51.79 20.18 19.78
C THR A 257 -53.24 19.69 19.63
N HIS A 258 -53.73 18.97 20.64
CA HIS A 258 -55.16 18.69 20.76
C HIS A 258 -55.88 20.02 21.06
N HIS A 259 -56.64 20.52 20.09
CA HIS A 259 -57.65 21.53 20.34
C HIS A 259 -58.90 20.83 20.86
N ASP A 260 -59.22 21.09 22.13
CA ASP A 260 -60.49 20.73 22.76
C ASP A 260 -61.65 21.45 22.06
N HIS A 261 -62.69 20.68 21.72
CA HIS A 261 -64.05 21.15 21.42
C HIS A 261 -65.07 20.25 22.11
#